data_AF-A0A8J7VR65-F1
#
_entry.id   AF-A0A8J7VR65-F1
#
_cell.length_a   1.000
_cell.length_b   1.000
_cell.length_c   1.000
_cell.angle_alpha   90.00
_cell.angle_beta   90.00
_cell.angle_gamma   90.00
#
_symmetry.space_group_name_H-M   'P 1'
#
loop_
_entity.id
_entity.type
_entity.pdbx_description
1 polymer ?
#
loop_
_entity_poly.entity_id
_entity_poly.type
_entity_poly.pdbx_seq_one_letter_code
_entity_poly.pdbx_strand_id
1 'polypeptide(L)'
;MTVDLDDLFAQAAAQVLQPDAALVSRVLADAAALQPVQIVAAQGLRRNLSPQRVLWTRLCALFGGGPALAAVGSAALVGLFFGVAQPASLTAFAGEFVMQAPLDSVELIPAFDTLLTGE
;
A
#
# COMPACT_ATOMS: atom_id res chain seq x y z
N MET A 1 -14.77 -37.93 -6.54
CA MET A 1 -13.44 -37.54 -7.02
C MET A 1 -13.58 -36.13 -7.55
N THR A 2 -13.39 -35.15 -6.67
CA THR A 2 -13.53 -33.71 -6.98
C THR A 2 -12.25 -33.28 -7.68
N VAL A 3 -12.35 -32.83 -8.92
CA VAL A 3 -11.20 -32.25 -9.64
C VAL A 3 -10.76 -30.99 -8.87
N ASP A 4 -9.47 -30.92 -8.57
CA ASP A 4 -8.87 -29.79 -7.87
C ASP A 4 -8.86 -28.55 -8.79
N LEU A 5 -9.17 -27.39 -8.24
CA LEU A 5 -9.19 -26.14 -9.02
C LEU A 5 -7.78 -25.77 -9.49
N ASP A 6 -6.77 -26.09 -8.68
CA ASP A 6 -5.38 -25.84 -9.02
C ASP A 6 -4.95 -26.61 -10.27
N ASP A 7 -5.40 -27.87 -10.43
CA ASP A 7 -5.13 -28.68 -11.62
C ASP A 7 -5.82 -28.09 -12.86
N LEU A 8 -7.06 -27.60 -12.72
CA LEU A 8 -7.78 -26.94 -13.82
C LEU A 8 -7.11 -25.64 -14.25
N PHE A 9 -6.64 -24.83 -13.30
CA PHE A 9 -5.91 -23.61 -13.62
C PHE A 9 -4.56 -23.89 -14.25
N ALA A 10 -3.83 -24.91 -13.78
CA ALA A 10 -2.58 -25.35 -14.41
C ALA A 10 -2.79 -25.80 -15.86
N GLN A 11 -3.87 -26.54 -16.12
CA GLN A 11 -4.22 -27.00 -17.46
C GLN A 11 -4.63 -25.85 -18.38
N ALA A 12 -5.40 -24.88 -17.88
CA ALA A 12 -5.80 -23.70 -18.63
C ALA A 12 -4.60 -22.78 -18.94
N ALA A 13 -3.68 -22.59 -17.99
CA ALA A 13 -2.48 -21.78 -18.17
C ALA A 13 -1.51 -22.37 -19.22
N ALA A 14 -1.47 -23.69 -19.34
CA ALA A 14 -0.67 -24.38 -20.36
C ALA A 14 -1.20 -24.15 -21.80
N GLN A 15 -2.45 -23.68 -21.95
CA GLN A 15 -3.03 -23.34 -23.25
C GLN A 15 -2.82 -21.86 -23.53
N VAL A 16 -1.77 -21.54 -24.28
CA VAL A 16 -1.56 -20.16 -24.76
C VAL A 16 -2.56 -19.88 -25.89
N LEU A 17 -3.72 -19.33 -25.55
CA LEU A 17 -4.66 -18.80 -26.52
C LEU A 17 -4.08 -17.52 -27.13
N GLN A 18 -3.63 -17.59 -28.39
CA GLN A 18 -3.22 -16.38 -29.10
C GLN A 18 -4.48 -15.60 -29.52
N PRO A 19 -4.67 -14.36 -29.04
CA PRO A 19 -5.77 -13.52 -29.49
C PRO A 19 -5.60 -13.14 -30.96
N ASP A 20 -6.71 -12.97 -31.67
CA ASP A 20 -6.70 -12.50 -33.06
C ASP A 20 -5.99 -11.14 -33.17
N ALA A 21 -5.02 -11.03 -34.08
CA ALA A 21 -4.24 -9.82 -34.29
C ALA A 21 -5.13 -8.62 -34.68
N ALA A 22 -6.23 -8.87 -35.41
CA ALA A 22 -7.18 -7.83 -35.76
C ALA A 22 -7.93 -7.29 -34.51
N LEU A 23 -8.26 -8.16 -33.56
CA LEU A 23 -8.86 -7.76 -32.29
C LEU A 23 -7.86 -6.95 -31.44
N VAL A 24 -6.62 -7.42 -31.32
CA VAL A 24 -5.57 -6.73 -30.55
C VAL A 24 -5.34 -5.32 -31.11
N SER A 25 -5.24 -5.16 -32.43
CA SER A 25 -5.03 -3.85 -33.04
C SER A 25 -6.18 -2.87 -32.80
N ARG A 26 -7.43 -3.35 -32.82
CA ARG A 26 -8.60 -2.52 -32.49
C ARG A 26 -8.63 -2.09 -31.02
N VAL A 27 -8.36 -3.03 -30.11
CA VAL A 27 -8.29 -2.73 -28.67
C VAL A 27 -7.19 -1.71 -28.37
N LEU A 28 -6.02 -1.86 -29.01
CA LEU A 28 -4.93 -0.89 -28.85
C LEU A 28 -5.28 0.49 -29.41
N ALA A 29 -5.98 0.56 -30.54
CA ALA A 29 -6.43 1.83 -31.11
C ALA A 29 -7.47 2.52 -30.21
N ASP A 30 -8.41 1.76 -29.65
CA ASP A 30 -9.42 2.28 -28.72
C ASP A 30 -8.78 2.75 -27.41
N ALA A 31 -7.89 1.95 -26.83
CA ALA A 31 -7.12 2.33 -25.65
C ALA A 31 -6.27 3.60 -25.91
N ALA A 32 -5.68 3.75 -27.09
CA ALA A 32 -4.93 4.95 -27.46
C ALA A 32 -5.84 6.18 -27.60
N ALA A 33 -7.08 6.01 -28.08
CA ALA A 33 -8.05 7.10 -28.17
C ALA A 33 -8.56 7.56 -26.79
N LEU A 34 -8.64 6.63 -25.83
CA LEU A 34 -9.08 6.89 -24.46
C LEU A 34 -7.95 7.23 -23.49
N GLN A 35 -6.69 7.10 -23.91
CA GLN A 35 -5.57 7.50 -23.08
C GLN A 35 -5.73 8.99 -22.75
N PRO A 36 -5.87 9.35 -21.46
CA PRO A 36 -5.87 10.75 -21.09
C PRO A 36 -4.55 11.32 -21.58
N VAL A 37 -4.60 12.44 -22.31
CA VAL A 37 -3.40 13.20 -22.64
C VAL A 37 -2.75 13.49 -21.30
N GLN A 38 -1.70 12.73 -20.98
CA GLN A 38 -0.80 13.13 -19.92
C GLN A 38 -0.24 14.44 -20.44
N ILE A 39 -0.77 15.54 -19.91
CA ILE A 39 -0.07 16.81 -19.96
C ILE A 39 1.20 16.52 -19.21
N VAL A 40 2.19 16.04 -19.95
CA VAL A 40 3.56 15.96 -19.52
C VAL A 40 3.91 17.41 -19.25
N ALA A 41 3.75 17.80 -17.99
CA ALA A 41 4.19 19.08 -17.46
C ALA A 41 5.74 19.18 -17.48
N ALA A 42 6.41 18.33 -18.24
CA ALA A 42 7.82 18.43 -18.58
C ALA A 42 7.94 19.07 -19.96
N GLN A 43 7.85 20.40 -20.01
CA GLN A 43 8.60 21.23 -20.98
C GLN A 43 8.40 22.75 -20.79
N GLY A 44 7.58 23.21 -19.84
CA GLY A 44 7.21 24.63 -19.75
C GLY A 44 7.91 25.52 -18.72
N LEU A 45 8.77 25.03 -17.83
CA LEU A 45 9.26 25.87 -16.72
C LEU A 45 10.75 25.69 -16.41
N ARG A 46 11.62 26.15 -17.31
CA ARG A 46 12.85 26.82 -16.86
C ARG A 46 12.50 28.22 -16.35
N ARG A 47 11.62 28.28 -15.37
CA ARG A 47 11.28 29.51 -14.66
C ARG A 47 12.24 29.56 -13.49
N ASN A 48 12.96 30.67 -13.31
CA ASN A 48 13.82 30.92 -12.15
C ASN A 48 13.02 30.64 -10.87
N LEU A 49 13.12 29.40 -10.38
CA LEU A 49 12.49 28.96 -9.14
C LEU A 49 13.37 29.51 -8.03
N SER A 50 12.76 30.23 -7.09
CA SER A 50 13.47 30.61 -5.87
C SER A 50 14.07 29.35 -5.22
N PRO A 51 15.23 29.44 -4.55
CA PRO A 51 15.90 28.28 -3.97
C PRO A 51 14.98 27.45 -3.06
N GLN A 52 14.05 28.10 -2.36
CA GLN A 52 13.02 27.43 -1.57
C GLN A 52 12.07 26.56 -2.39
N ARG A 53 11.65 27.01 -3.58
CA ARG A 53 10.81 26.20 -4.47
C ARG A 53 11.58 25.01 -5.05
N VAL A 54 12.89 25.14 -5.25
CA VAL A 54 13.73 24.02 -5.70
C VAL A 54 13.74 22.88 -4.68
N LEU A 55 13.83 23.18 -3.38
CA LEU A 55 13.74 22.16 -2.32
C LEU A 55 12.40 21.42 -2.35
N TRP A 56 11.27 22.14 -2.44
CA TRP A 56 9.94 21.52 -2.52
C TRP A 56 9.76 20.69 -3.80
N THR A 57 10.24 21.18 -4.94
CA THR A 57 10.19 20.42 -6.19
C THR A 57 11.03 19.14 -6.10
N ARG A 58 12.19 19.17 -5.43
CA ARG A 58 13.03 17.99 -5.21
C ARG A 58 12.38 16.97 -4.28
N LEU A 59 11.74 17.43 -3.20
CA LEU A 59 10.94 16.56 -2.32
C LEU A 59 9.79 15.92 -3.11
N CYS A 60 9.00 16.69 -3.85
CA CYS A 60 7.95 16.14 -4.70
C CYS A 60 8.51 15.12 -5.70
N ALA A 61 9.64 15.40 -6.35
CA ALA A 61 10.27 14.48 -7.30
C ALA A 61 10.71 13.15 -6.65
N LEU A 62 11.18 13.18 -5.40
CA LEU A 62 11.59 11.97 -4.66
C LEU A 62 10.40 11.02 -4.41
N PHE A 63 9.21 11.57 -4.15
CA PHE A 63 8.00 10.80 -3.90
C PHE A 63 7.17 10.48 -5.16
N GLY A 64 7.64 10.87 -6.35
CA GLY A 64 6.93 10.62 -7.62
C GLY A 64 6.00 11.75 -8.09
N GLY A 65 6.04 12.90 -7.43
CA GLY A 65 5.33 14.13 -7.82
C GLY A 65 4.56 14.78 -6.67
N GLY A 66 4.01 15.97 -6.93
CA GLY A 66 3.12 16.67 -6.00
C GLY A 66 1.93 15.84 -5.48
N PRO A 67 1.19 15.08 -6.32
CA PRO A 67 0.04 14.32 -5.83
C PRO A 67 0.44 13.15 -4.92
N ALA A 68 1.58 12.51 -5.18
CA ALA A 68 2.08 11.43 -4.33
C ALA A 68 2.49 11.95 -2.95
N LEU A 69 3.20 13.09 -2.88
CA LEU A 69 3.54 13.73 -1.61
C LEU A 69 2.29 14.16 -0.82
N ALA A 70 1.27 14.69 -1.52
CA ALA A 70 0.00 15.05 -0.89
C ALA A 70 -0.71 13.82 -0.31
N ALA A 71 -0.75 12.70 -1.02
CA ALA A 71 -1.32 11.45 -0.52
C ALA A 71 -0.59 10.92 0.72
N VAL A 72 0.75 10.96 0.72
CA VAL A 72 1.57 10.58 1.90
C VAL A 72 1.26 11.48 3.09
N GLY A 73 1.19 12.80 2.88
CA GLY A 73 0.83 13.76 3.93
C GLY A 73 -0.58 13.52 4.47
N SER A 74 -1.56 13.30 3.59
CA SER A 74 -2.93 12.97 3.99
C SER A 74 -3.01 11.66 4.78
N ALA A 75 -2.29 10.61 4.36
CA ALA A 75 -2.23 9.35 5.09
C ALA A 75 -1.62 9.52 6.49
N ALA A 76 -0.55 10.33 6.62
CA ALA A 76 0.05 10.63 7.91
C ALA A 76 -0.90 11.39 8.84
N LEU A 77 -1.66 12.37 8.33
CA LEU A 77 -2.66 13.10 9.10
C LEU A 77 -3.82 12.21 9.54
N VAL A 78 -4.28 11.32 8.67
CA VAL A 78 -5.30 10.32 9.00
C VAL A 78 -4.79 9.38 10.09
N GLY A 79 -3.56 8.87 9.96
CA GLY A 79 -2.93 8.03 10.98
C GLY A 79 -2.79 8.75 12.33
N LEU A 80 -2.38 10.01 12.32
CA LEU A 80 -2.31 10.84 13.53
C LEU A 80 -3.69 11.03 14.16
N PHE A 81 -4.71 11.32 13.33
CA PHE A 81 -6.08 11.48 13.79
C PHE A 81 -6.60 10.21 14.48
N PHE A 82 -6.42 9.04 13.86
CA PHE A 82 -6.80 7.76 14.49
C PHE A 82 -5.99 7.44 15.74
N GLY A 83 -4.72 7.84 15.80
CA GLY A 83 -3.89 7.64 16.99
C GLY A 83 -4.34 8.48 18.20
N VAL A 84 -4.77 9.72 17.96
CA VAL A 84 -5.20 10.64 19.03
C VAL A 84 -6.68 10.48 19.37
N ALA A 85 -7.54 10.40 18.35
CA ALA A 85 -8.97 10.22 18.52
C ALA A 85 -9.29 8.73 18.50
N GLN A 86 -8.88 8.00 19.54
CA GLN A 86 -9.34 6.62 19.74
C GLN A 86 -10.87 6.66 19.92
N PRO A 87 -11.66 6.18 18.95
CA PRO A 87 -13.11 6.19 19.08
C PRO A 87 -13.50 5.20 20.18
N ALA A 88 -14.46 5.57 21.02
CA ALA A 88 -14.91 4.75 22.15
C ALA A 88 -15.37 3.33 21.72
N SER A 89 -15.80 3.18 20.45
CA SER A 89 -16.13 1.88 19.86
C SER A 89 -14.91 0.97 19.69
N LEU A 90 -13.73 1.51 19.37
CA LEU A 90 -12.49 0.74 19.26
C LEU A 90 -11.92 0.38 20.64
N THR A 91 -12.12 1.21 21.67
CA THR A 91 -11.71 0.85 23.05
C THR A 91 -12.61 -0.24 23.64
N ALA A 92 -13.92 -0.19 23.38
CA ALA A 92 -14.85 -1.26 23.75
C ALA A 92 -14.52 -2.58 23.03
N PHE A 93 -14.29 -2.53 21.71
CA PHE A 93 -13.89 -3.70 20.93
C PHE A 93 -12.54 -4.27 21.37
N ALA A 94 -11.52 -3.42 21.59
CA ALA A 94 -10.22 -3.87 22.09
C ALA A 94 -10.34 -4.50 23.48
N GLY A 95 -11.17 -3.95 24.36
CA GLY A 95 -11.45 -4.54 25.67
C GLY A 95 -12.07 -5.94 25.56
N GLU A 96 -13.08 -6.10 24.69
CA GLU A 96 -13.75 -7.39 24.48
C GLU A 96 -12.83 -8.42 23.79
N PHE A 97 -12.04 -7.98 22.80
CA PHE A 97 -11.07 -8.83 22.11
C PHE A 97 -9.92 -9.29 23.04
N VAL A 98 -9.42 -8.40 23.90
CA VAL A 98 -8.37 -8.73 24.89
C VAL A 98 -8.89 -9.63 26.01
N MET A 99 -10.16 -9.49 26.42
CA MET A 99 -10.78 -10.36 27.43
C MET A 99 -11.14 -11.75 26.89
N GLN A 100 -11.24 -11.91 25.56
CA GLN A 100 -11.59 -13.17 24.91
C GLN A 100 -10.39 -13.90 24.30
N ALA A 101 -9.26 -13.22 24.16
CA ALA A 101 -7.98 -13.87 23.93
C ALA A 101 -7.51 -14.49 25.26
N PRO A 102 -7.27 -15.81 25.35
CA PRO A 102 -6.48 -16.35 26.44
C PRO A 102 -5.09 -15.73 26.31
N LEU A 103 -4.84 -14.67 27.09
CA LEU A 103 -3.50 -14.19 27.35
C LEU A 103 -2.84 -15.26 28.21
N ASP A 104 -2.40 -16.35 27.58
CA ASP A 104 -1.29 -17.12 28.10
C ASP A 104 -0.10 -16.16 28.06
N SER A 105 0.02 -15.36 29.12
CA SER A 105 1.19 -14.57 29.43
C SER A 105 2.33 -15.55 29.66
N VAL A 106 2.95 -15.99 28.57
CA VAL A 106 4.20 -16.73 28.60
C VAL A 106 5.25 -15.75 29.08
N GLU A 107 5.64 -15.88 30.35
CA GLU A 107 6.78 -15.18 30.93
C GLU A 107 8.03 -15.57 30.13
N LEU A 108 8.44 -14.70 29.20
CA LEU A 108 9.63 -14.88 28.36
C LEU A 108 10.92 -14.42 29.07
N ILE A 109 10.81 -13.94 30.31
CA ILE A 109 11.93 -13.60 31.17
C ILE A 109 11.88 -14.60 32.33
N PRO A 110 12.88 -15.48 32.50
CA PRO A 110 12.98 -16.29 33.70
C PRO A 110 13.04 -15.32 34.89
N ALA A 111 12.22 -15.53 35.92
CA ALA A 111 12.09 -14.65 37.07
C ALA A 111 13.48 -14.15 37.50
N PHE A 112 13.66 -12.84 37.63
CA PHE A 112 14.96 -12.20 37.92
C PHE A 112 15.68 -12.83 39.13
N ASP A 113 14.93 -13.45 40.03
CA ASP A 113 15.43 -14.25 41.14
C ASP A 113 16.29 -15.46 40.72
N THR A 114 15.99 -16.11 39.59
CA THR A 114 16.83 -17.19 39.02
C THR A 114 18.17 -16.65 38.48
N LEU A 115 18.19 -15.43 37.94
CA LEU A 115 19.44 -14.79 37.51
C LEU A 115 20.28 -14.28 38.68
N LEU A 116 19.66 -13.94 39.81
CA LEU A 116 20.34 -13.49 41.02
C LEU A 116 20.77 -14.64 41.96
N THR A 117 20.06 -15.77 41.91
CA THR A 117 20.31 -16.91 42.83
C THR A 117 21.27 -17.95 42.24
N GLY A 118 21.56 -17.92 40.93
CA GLY A 118 22.75 -18.55 40.37
C GLY A 118 22.99 -20.02 40.73
N GLU A 119 21.96 -20.86 40.64
CA GLU A 119 22.08 -22.33 40.65
C GLU A 119 21.53 -22.90 39.34
#